data_AF-A0A971HP57-F1
#
_entry.id   AF-A0A971HP57-F1
#
_cell.length_a   1.000
_cell.length_b   1.000
_cell.length_c   1.000
_cell.angle_alpha   90.00
_cell.angle_beta   90.00
_cell.angle_gamma   90.00
#
_symmetry.space_group_name_H-M   'P 1'
#
loop_
_entity.id
_entity.type
_entity.pdbx_description
1 polymer ?
#
loop_
_entity_poly.entity_id
_entity_poly.type
_entity_poly.pdbx_seq_one_letter_code
_entity_poly.pdbx_strand_id
1 'polypeptide(L)'
;MRARHWDIFRELEYVVDFDGFVETCLDLRDNMLFYDRGLILAGYASTVELLITLAYMWASLASEEEAEAIFDLVESLIHQSEGRLTAPDMPIDVRMMVDGYLDTGGWIIKERLPLYRRMFAAYMNNDYNPNKNINELLYKAQKEIDGSYEKALHLVSQVGAMALRGRRIRPSWLYVLKGQLQIWVRGILSLVGNFAAAPHFSFPFDEISREREKWSSQQSAAVIDLKAFRNRRYPFSSLDYTNGEVLENDELDHLLTLIFSGTPDLDIERRVRPSDFRPVRPLLQAVIETPGMLRPEAPGDGWAALYCLRILRHIPTNAVIDSMVDAILWGGLQGPLLEEAIGALRFIGQKAVNRIVKRIETLDSDEAKVILARVLSGVSPSEEVLNTLVGLFQTLRPASQRISILQALVEYGDPQVLPVLQSALMEEGELGPGECLTQDEDRNKSLTKGPWGEAAPNPIPTGELLPEEKTFGDVGPDSEGELPRKLQWAIRQLQESAKASRHSN
;
A
#
# COMPACT_ATOMS: atom_id res chain seq x y z
N MET A 1 39.34 -17.15 13.61
CA MET A 1 37.90 -16.79 13.60
C MET A 1 37.09 -17.53 14.65
N ARG A 2 37.35 -18.83 14.92
CA ARG A 2 36.63 -19.64 15.93
C ARG A 2 36.27 -18.91 17.24
N ALA A 3 37.14 -18.12 17.86
CA ALA A 3 36.83 -17.53 19.17
C ALA A 3 35.66 -16.52 19.19
N ARG A 4 35.48 -15.68 18.16
CA ARG A 4 34.61 -14.49 18.27
C ARG A 4 33.12 -14.80 18.31
N HIS A 5 32.62 -15.70 17.45
CA HIS A 5 31.19 -16.06 17.48
C HIS A 5 30.81 -16.80 18.76
N TRP A 6 31.72 -17.60 19.34
CA TRP A 6 31.50 -18.26 20.63
C TRP A 6 31.48 -17.28 21.79
N ASP A 7 32.36 -16.27 21.79
CA ASP A 7 32.35 -15.22 22.82
C ASP A 7 31.03 -14.43 22.78
N ILE A 8 30.55 -14.09 21.59
CA ILE A 8 29.27 -13.40 21.39
C ILE A 8 28.10 -14.29 21.80
N PHE A 9 28.14 -15.58 21.46
CA PHE A 9 27.11 -16.54 21.88
C PHE A 9 27.05 -16.68 23.41
N ARG A 10 28.20 -16.72 24.10
CA ARG A 10 28.24 -16.75 25.57
C ARG A 10 27.68 -15.49 26.21
N GLU A 11 27.97 -14.32 25.63
CA GLU A 11 27.34 -13.07 26.07
C GLU A 11 25.83 -13.13 25.87
N LEU A 12 25.35 -13.64 24.72
CA LEU A 12 23.93 -13.82 24.49
C LEU A 12 23.30 -14.76 25.52
N GLU A 13 23.94 -15.91 25.78
CA GLU A 13 23.51 -16.91 26.77
C GLU A 13 23.37 -16.31 28.18
N TYR A 14 24.31 -15.45 28.56
CA TYR A 14 24.28 -14.71 29.81
C TYR A 14 23.16 -13.67 29.84
N VAL A 15 23.05 -12.84 28.80
CA VAL A 15 22.04 -11.76 28.73
C VAL A 15 20.61 -12.31 28.79
N VAL A 16 20.36 -13.50 28.21
CA VAL A 16 19.04 -14.16 28.26
C VAL A 16 18.84 -15.08 29.47
N ASP A 17 19.75 -15.05 30.44
CA ASP A 17 19.55 -15.66 31.75
C ASP A 17 18.96 -14.63 32.74
N PHE A 18 18.37 -15.09 33.84
CA PHE A 18 17.70 -14.23 34.81
C PHE A 18 18.62 -13.11 35.34
N ASP A 19 19.83 -13.46 35.77
CA ASP A 19 20.77 -12.49 36.33
C ASP A 19 21.25 -11.48 35.26
N GLY A 20 21.55 -11.96 34.05
CA GLY A 20 21.99 -11.09 32.95
C GLY A 20 20.89 -10.17 32.42
N PHE A 21 19.62 -10.60 32.48
CA PHE A 21 18.47 -9.75 32.21
C PHE A 21 18.38 -8.59 33.20
N VAL A 22 18.45 -8.90 34.50
CA VAL A 22 18.39 -7.88 35.57
C VAL A 22 19.56 -6.92 35.44
N GLU A 23 20.79 -7.42 35.33
CA GLU A 23 21.99 -6.59 35.18
C GLU A 23 21.90 -5.70 33.95
N THR A 24 21.48 -6.24 32.80
CA THR A 24 21.33 -5.45 31.58
C THR A 24 20.26 -4.37 31.70
N CYS A 25 19.12 -4.67 32.33
CA CYS A 25 18.07 -3.68 32.55
C CYS A 25 18.51 -2.57 33.51
N LEU A 26 19.28 -2.90 34.56
CA LEU A 26 19.86 -1.93 35.48
C LEU A 26 20.90 -1.04 34.79
N ASP A 27 21.79 -1.64 34.00
CA ASP A 27 22.76 -0.91 33.17
C ASP A 27 22.06 0.06 32.21
N LEU A 28 20.98 -0.37 31.54
CA LEU A 28 20.21 0.47 30.64
C LEU A 28 19.54 1.63 31.38
N ARG A 29 18.93 1.35 32.53
CA ARG A 29 18.32 2.36 33.40
C ARG A 29 19.34 3.42 33.80
N ASP A 30 20.52 3.00 34.23
CA ASP A 30 21.54 3.91 34.77
C ASP A 30 22.13 4.84 33.69
N ASN A 31 21.96 4.50 32.42
CA ASN A 31 22.34 5.32 31.27
C ASN A 31 21.20 6.22 30.74
N MET A 32 19.99 6.17 31.33
CA MET A 32 18.84 6.98 30.91
C MET A 32 18.66 8.23 31.77
N LEU A 33 18.30 9.35 31.13
CA LEU A 33 18.00 10.62 31.82
C LEU A 33 16.68 10.59 32.61
N PHE A 34 15.75 9.70 32.23
CA PHE A 34 14.48 9.47 32.92
C PHE A 34 14.09 8.00 32.85
N TYR A 35 13.40 7.51 33.89
CA TYR A 35 12.96 6.12 33.96
C TYR A 35 11.72 5.91 33.08
N ASP A 36 11.85 5.09 32.04
CA ASP A 36 10.72 4.59 31.27
C ASP A 36 10.89 3.07 31.05
N ARG A 37 9.92 2.30 31.55
CA ARG A 37 9.92 0.84 31.44
C ARG A 37 9.97 0.37 29.98
N GLY A 38 9.17 0.99 29.11
CA GLY A 38 9.09 0.62 27.70
C GLY A 38 10.43 0.84 26.98
N LEU A 39 11.10 1.96 27.28
CA LEU A 39 12.43 2.25 26.72
C LEU A 39 13.49 1.26 27.21
N ILE A 40 13.47 0.87 28.48
CA ILE A 40 14.41 -0.15 29.01
C ILE A 40 14.20 -1.48 28.30
N LEU A 41 12.95 -1.95 28.20
CA LEU A 41 12.66 -3.23 27.54
C LEU A 41 12.95 -3.20 26.04
N ALA A 42 12.74 -2.07 25.37
CA ALA A 42 13.14 -1.88 23.97
C ALA A 42 14.67 -1.92 23.81
N GLY A 43 15.42 -1.28 24.72
CA GLY A 43 16.88 -1.33 24.75
C GLY A 43 17.43 -2.74 25.02
N TYR A 44 16.77 -3.49 25.92
CA TYR A 44 17.09 -4.89 26.18
C TYR A 44 16.84 -5.77 24.94
N ALA A 45 15.66 -5.66 24.31
CA ALA A 45 15.35 -6.38 23.08
C ALA A 45 16.36 -6.08 21.95
N SER A 46 16.72 -4.80 21.79
CA SER A 46 17.75 -4.39 20.82
C SER A 46 19.13 -4.99 21.14
N THR A 47 19.46 -5.16 22.43
CA THR A 47 20.70 -5.84 22.87
C THR A 47 20.71 -7.30 22.45
N VAL A 48 19.63 -8.03 22.72
CA VAL A 48 19.47 -9.44 22.37
C VAL A 48 19.54 -9.62 20.84
N GLU A 49 18.78 -8.83 20.09
CA GLU A 49 18.76 -8.88 18.62
C GLU A 49 20.13 -8.58 18.01
N LEU A 50 20.87 -7.63 18.59
CA LEU A 50 22.22 -7.34 18.15
C LEU A 50 23.17 -8.51 18.36
N LEU A 51 23.14 -9.15 19.53
CA LEU A 51 24.01 -10.30 19.82
C LEU A 51 23.69 -11.49 18.92
N ILE A 52 22.41 -11.76 18.63
CA ILE A 52 21.97 -12.77 17.65
C ILE A 52 22.60 -12.50 16.28
N THR A 53 22.42 -11.28 15.78
CA THR A 53 22.84 -10.92 14.41
C THR A 53 24.35 -10.83 14.26
N LEU A 54 25.06 -10.41 15.31
CA LEU A 54 26.52 -10.50 15.39
C LEU A 54 27.02 -11.94 15.39
N ALA A 55 26.42 -12.82 16.21
CA ALA A 55 26.78 -14.23 16.26
C ALA A 55 26.62 -14.86 14.87
N TYR A 56 25.50 -14.57 14.20
CA TYR A 56 25.22 -15.10 12.87
C TYR A 56 26.20 -14.63 11.81
N MET A 57 26.56 -13.34 11.82
CA MET A 57 27.54 -12.79 10.89
C MET A 57 28.93 -13.42 11.10
N TRP A 58 29.41 -13.46 12.34
CA TRP A 58 30.74 -14.03 12.63
C TRP A 58 30.81 -15.53 12.38
N ALA A 59 29.73 -16.27 12.59
CA ALA A 59 29.67 -17.69 12.27
C ALA A 59 29.67 -17.90 10.74
N SER A 60 28.94 -17.08 9.99
CA SER A 60 28.91 -17.08 8.52
C SER A 60 30.29 -16.83 7.88
N LEU A 61 31.13 -16.03 8.54
CA LEU A 61 32.52 -15.79 8.13
C LEU A 61 33.47 -16.96 8.45
N ALA A 62 33.10 -17.88 9.34
CA ALA A 62 33.99 -18.95 9.76
C ALA A 62 33.93 -20.17 8.82
N SER A 63 32.83 -20.89 8.81
CA SER A 63 32.53 -21.97 7.87
C SER A 63 31.02 -22.24 7.84
N GLU A 64 30.54 -22.97 6.84
CA GLU A 64 29.12 -23.37 6.77
C GLU A 64 28.71 -24.27 7.95
N GLU A 65 29.56 -25.24 8.32
CA GLU A 65 29.32 -26.12 9.47
C GLU A 65 29.28 -25.35 10.80
N GLU A 66 30.21 -24.41 11.01
CA GLU A 66 30.23 -23.56 12.21
C GLU A 66 29.04 -22.59 12.23
N ALA A 67 28.61 -22.09 11.07
CA ALA A 67 27.42 -21.25 10.94
C ALA A 67 26.15 -21.99 11.35
N GLU A 68 25.90 -23.18 10.79
CA GLU A 68 24.72 -23.98 11.12
C GLU A 68 24.68 -24.37 12.61
N ALA A 69 25.83 -24.75 13.19
CA ALA A 69 25.91 -25.05 14.62
C ALA A 69 25.55 -23.85 15.51
N ILE A 70 26.04 -22.65 15.18
CA ILE A 70 25.71 -21.43 15.93
C ILE A 70 24.25 -21.02 15.70
N PHE A 71 23.71 -21.17 14.49
CA PHE A 71 22.32 -20.88 14.20
C PHE A 71 21.39 -21.76 15.06
N ASP A 72 21.65 -23.06 15.12
CA ASP A 72 20.87 -24.01 15.95
C ASP A 72 20.95 -23.66 17.44
N LEU A 73 22.14 -23.32 17.93
CA LEU A 73 22.34 -22.98 19.34
C LEU A 73 21.61 -21.69 19.73
N VAL A 74 21.70 -20.63 18.92
CA VAL A 74 21.01 -19.37 19.16
C VAL A 74 19.50 -19.57 19.10
N GLU A 75 18.98 -20.29 18.10
CA GLU A 75 17.55 -20.56 18.01
C GLU A 75 17.06 -21.32 19.23
N SER A 76 17.74 -22.39 19.62
CA SER A 76 17.42 -23.17 20.82
C SER A 76 17.40 -22.29 22.08
N LEU A 77 18.43 -21.45 22.26
CA LEU A 77 18.56 -20.54 23.39
C LEU A 77 17.40 -19.54 23.48
N ILE A 78 17.03 -18.90 22.36
CA ILE A 78 15.93 -17.92 22.34
C ILE A 78 14.56 -18.59 22.52
N HIS A 79 14.34 -19.79 21.98
CA HIS A 79 13.10 -20.53 22.24
C HIS A 79 12.95 -20.89 23.72
N GLN A 80 14.06 -21.20 24.41
CA GLN A 80 14.09 -21.52 25.83
C GLN A 80 14.13 -20.28 26.75
N SER A 81 14.26 -19.07 26.20
CA SER A 81 14.47 -17.84 26.98
C SER A 81 13.40 -17.58 28.04
N GLU A 82 12.14 -17.94 27.81
CA GLU A 82 11.05 -17.77 28.79
C GLU A 82 11.32 -18.53 30.10
N GLY A 83 11.79 -19.78 30.00
CA GLY A 83 12.15 -20.58 31.17
C GLY A 83 13.45 -20.11 31.84
N ARG A 84 14.34 -19.45 31.10
CA ARG A 84 15.63 -18.95 31.60
C ARG A 84 15.51 -17.60 32.29
N LEU A 85 14.61 -16.75 31.79
CA LEU A 85 14.32 -15.44 32.37
C LEU A 85 13.47 -15.53 33.65
N THR A 86 12.96 -16.72 33.99
CA THR A 86 12.09 -16.93 35.14
C THR A 86 12.82 -17.62 36.29
N ALA A 87 12.56 -17.15 37.52
CA ALA A 87 13.11 -17.71 38.75
C ALA A 87 11.99 -17.92 39.79
N PRO A 88 12.03 -19.00 40.60
CA PRO A 88 10.95 -19.33 41.56
C PRO A 88 10.59 -18.20 42.54
N ASP A 89 11.58 -17.47 43.03
CA ASP A 89 11.42 -16.41 44.05
C ASP A 89 11.59 -14.99 43.47
N MET A 90 11.27 -14.81 42.19
CA MET A 90 11.44 -13.52 41.51
C MET A 90 10.53 -12.43 42.11
N PRO A 91 11.08 -11.23 42.44
CA PRO A 91 10.31 -10.04 42.80
C PRO A 91 9.23 -9.67 41.77
N ILE A 92 8.09 -9.15 42.22
CA ILE A 92 6.93 -8.85 41.36
C ILE A 92 7.27 -7.82 40.28
N ASP A 93 8.05 -6.80 40.60
CA ASP A 93 8.51 -5.78 39.68
C ASP A 93 9.40 -6.35 38.57
N VAL A 94 10.32 -7.25 38.90
CA VAL A 94 11.15 -7.96 37.92
C VAL A 94 10.29 -8.89 37.05
N ARG A 95 9.28 -9.55 37.64
CA ARG A 95 8.34 -10.39 36.88
C ARG A 95 7.58 -9.59 35.85
N MET A 96 7.05 -8.43 36.23
CA MET A 96 6.36 -7.54 35.29
C MET A 96 7.29 -7.03 34.16
N MET A 97 8.59 -6.88 34.43
CA MET A 97 9.59 -6.55 33.40
C MET A 97 9.80 -7.72 32.43
N VAL A 98 9.96 -8.94 32.95
CA VAL A 98 10.13 -10.15 32.15
C VAL A 98 8.89 -10.42 31.30
N ASP A 99 7.69 -10.40 31.89
CA ASP A 99 6.42 -10.58 31.19
C ASP A 99 6.27 -9.52 30.09
N GLY A 100 6.55 -8.25 30.43
CA GLY A 100 6.49 -7.15 29.46
C GLY A 100 7.47 -7.32 28.29
N TYR A 101 8.67 -7.85 28.54
CA TYR A 101 9.62 -8.18 27.47
C TYR A 101 9.08 -9.32 26.59
N LEU A 102 8.64 -10.42 27.21
CA LEU A 102 8.16 -11.61 26.51
C LEU A 102 6.95 -11.29 25.62
N ASP A 103 6.01 -10.47 26.12
CA ASP A 103 4.82 -10.02 25.40
C ASP A 103 5.11 -9.02 24.27
N THR A 104 6.32 -8.44 24.23
CA THR A 104 6.69 -7.43 23.23
C THR A 104 7.95 -7.83 22.45
N GLY A 105 9.13 -7.39 22.89
CA GLY A 105 10.40 -7.59 22.19
C GLY A 105 10.80 -9.07 22.04
N GLY A 106 10.56 -9.88 23.08
CA GLY A 106 10.88 -11.30 23.07
C GLY A 106 10.10 -12.07 22.00
N TRP A 107 8.79 -11.84 21.92
CA TRP A 107 7.96 -12.40 20.84
C TRP A 107 8.41 -11.92 19.45
N ILE A 108 8.65 -10.61 19.27
CA ILE A 108 9.12 -10.05 17.97
C ILE A 108 10.44 -10.70 17.52
N ILE A 109 11.39 -10.91 18.44
CA ILE A 109 12.68 -11.54 18.11
C ILE A 109 12.46 -12.99 17.68
N LYS A 110 11.61 -13.77 18.39
CA LYS A 110 11.27 -15.14 18.00
C LYS A 110 10.72 -15.19 16.57
N GLU A 111 9.84 -14.27 16.20
CA GLU A 111 9.27 -14.16 14.84
C GLU A 111 10.30 -13.82 13.74
N ARG A 112 11.41 -13.18 14.12
CA ARG A 112 12.49 -12.78 13.20
C ARG A 112 13.58 -13.84 13.03
N LEU A 113 13.73 -14.80 13.95
CA LEU A 113 14.80 -15.80 13.91
C LEU A 113 14.85 -16.59 12.58
N PRO A 114 13.74 -17.15 12.06
CA PRO A 114 13.78 -17.90 10.80
C PRO A 114 14.28 -17.04 9.63
N LEU A 115 13.93 -15.75 9.64
CA LEU A 115 14.41 -14.79 8.64
C LEU A 115 15.91 -14.58 8.77
N TYR A 116 16.41 -14.31 9.98
CA TYR A 116 17.84 -14.07 10.17
C TYR A 116 18.67 -15.28 9.75
N ARG A 117 18.28 -16.49 10.14
CA ARG A 117 18.98 -17.72 9.73
C ARG A 117 19.07 -17.79 8.21
N ARG A 118 17.91 -17.71 7.54
CA ARG A 118 17.83 -17.85 6.08
C ARG A 118 18.53 -16.71 5.35
N MET A 119 18.50 -15.50 5.91
CA MET A 119 19.17 -14.33 5.35
C MET A 119 20.69 -14.47 5.39
N PHE A 120 21.26 -14.88 6.52
CA PHE A 120 22.70 -15.09 6.65
C PHE A 120 23.16 -16.31 5.86
N ALA A 121 22.37 -17.39 5.83
CA ALA A 121 22.63 -18.52 4.94
C ALA A 121 22.63 -18.11 3.46
N ALA A 122 21.66 -17.29 3.03
CA ALA A 122 21.61 -16.75 1.68
C ALA A 122 22.83 -15.87 1.36
N TYR A 123 23.24 -15.02 2.29
CA TYR A 123 24.45 -14.20 2.16
C TYR A 123 25.72 -15.07 2.05
N MET A 124 25.86 -16.05 2.95
CA MET A 124 27.00 -16.97 3.01
C MET A 124 27.14 -17.83 1.74
N ASN A 125 26.01 -18.26 1.17
CA ASN A 125 25.98 -19.15 0.01
C ASN A 125 25.88 -18.38 -1.32
N ASN A 126 25.89 -17.04 -1.29
CA ASN A 126 25.59 -16.17 -2.43
C ASN A 126 24.25 -16.50 -3.13
N ASP A 127 23.27 -16.99 -2.36
CA ASP A 127 21.90 -17.27 -2.84
C ASP A 127 21.04 -16.00 -2.86
N TYR A 128 21.52 -15.00 -3.61
CA TYR A 128 20.81 -13.75 -3.89
C TYR A 128 21.40 -13.13 -5.16
N ASN A 129 20.66 -12.22 -5.78
CA ASN A 129 21.14 -11.49 -6.95
C ASN A 129 21.16 -9.98 -6.64
N PRO A 130 22.34 -9.35 -6.51
CA PRO A 130 22.45 -7.93 -6.13
C PRO A 130 21.83 -6.97 -7.17
N ASN A 131 21.69 -7.41 -8.42
CA ASN A 131 21.11 -6.62 -9.50
C ASN A 131 19.58 -6.70 -9.57
N LYS A 132 18.94 -7.62 -8.81
CA LYS A 132 17.48 -7.66 -8.74
C LYS A 132 16.94 -6.39 -8.05
N ASN A 133 15.70 -6.07 -8.37
CA ASN A 133 14.97 -4.99 -7.72
C ASN A 133 14.35 -5.48 -6.41
N ILE A 134 14.78 -4.92 -5.28
CA ILE A 134 14.25 -5.25 -3.94
C ILE A 134 12.73 -5.03 -3.89
N ASN A 135 12.21 -3.99 -4.54
CA ASN A 135 10.77 -3.71 -4.54
C ASN A 135 9.98 -4.87 -5.17
N GLU A 136 10.51 -5.52 -6.21
CA GLU A 136 9.85 -6.68 -6.81
C GLU A 136 9.86 -7.90 -5.90
N LEU A 137 10.92 -8.11 -5.13
CA LEU A 137 11.01 -9.21 -4.18
C LEU A 137 10.03 -9.01 -3.02
N LEU A 138 9.97 -7.81 -2.44
CA LEU A 138 9.03 -7.46 -1.38
C LEU A 138 7.58 -7.54 -1.84
N TYR A 139 7.29 -7.05 -3.05
CA TYR A 139 5.96 -7.18 -3.65
C TYR A 139 5.54 -8.64 -3.84
N LYS A 140 6.42 -9.49 -4.36
CA LYS A 140 6.15 -10.93 -4.49
C LYS A 140 5.95 -11.59 -3.13
N ALA A 141 6.75 -11.23 -2.13
CA ALA A 141 6.59 -11.75 -0.77
C ALA A 141 5.20 -11.39 -0.20
N GLN A 142 4.72 -10.17 -0.44
CA GLN A 142 3.37 -9.72 -0.04
C GLN A 142 2.23 -10.51 -0.70
N LYS A 143 2.43 -10.98 -1.93
CA LYS A 143 1.46 -11.84 -2.61
C LYS A 143 1.51 -13.29 -2.11
N GLU A 144 2.68 -13.78 -1.73
CA GLU A 144 2.88 -15.17 -1.29
C GLU A 144 2.60 -15.39 0.20
N ILE A 145 2.69 -14.37 1.07
CA ILE A 145 2.66 -14.57 2.53
C ILE A 145 1.41 -15.30 3.05
N ASP A 146 0.24 -15.08 2.44
CA ASP A 146 -1.01 -15.74 2.85
C ASP A 146 -1.15 -17.16 2.28
N GLY A 147 -0.37 -17.52 1.26
CA GLY A 147 -0.42 -18.83 0.59
C GLY A 147 0.76 -19.75 0.91
N SER A 148 1.97 -19.19 1.01
CA SER A 148 3.22 -19.92 1.25
C SER A 148 4.20 -19.09 2.07
N TYR A 149 4.17 -19.33 3.38
CA TYR A 149 5.11 -18.75 4.34
C TYR A 149 6.57 -18.96 3.90
N GLU A 150 6.93 -20.17 3.48
CA GLU A 150 8.30 -20.52 3.05
C GLU A 150 8.78 -19.72 1.84
N LYS A 151 7.91 -19.51 0.84
CA LYS A 151 8.28 -18.70 -0.33
C LYS A 151 8.44 -17.24 0.05
N ALA A 152 7.55 -16.70 0.88
CA ALA A 152 7.66 -15.34 1.37
C ALA A 152 8.94 -15.14 2.18
N LEU A 153 9.24 -16.07 3.10
CA LEU A 153 10.46 -16.09 3.90
C LEU A 153 11.71 -16.12 3.03
N HIS A 154 11.74 -16.97 1.99
CA HIS A 154 12.84 -17.03 1.02
C HIS A 154 13.04 -15.72 0.24
N LEU A 155 11.96 -15.08 -0.19
CA LEU A 155 12.04 -13.80 -0.91
C LEU A 155 12.56 -12.69 0.00
N VAL A 156 12.09 -12.60 1.24
CA VAL A 156 12.53 -11.59 2.19
C VAL A 156 13.96 -11.87 2.70
N SER A 157 14.37 -13.13 2.80
CA SER A 157 15.76 -13.48 3.14
C SER A 157 16.74 -13.02 2.05
N GLN A 158 16.36 -13.13 0.76
CA GLN A 158 17.14 -12.54 -0.34
C GLN A 158 17.23 -11.01 -0.22
N VAL A 159 16.13 -10.35 0.13
CA VAL A 159 16.12 -8.89 0.38
C VAL A 159 17.09 -8.53 1.51
N GLY A 160 17.10 -9.29 2.61
CA GLY A 160 18.03 -9.06 3.70
C GLY A 160 19.49 -9.29 3.32
N ALA A 161 19.80 -10.35 2.57
CA ALA A 161 21.16 -10.62 2.08
C ALA A 161 21.64 -9.52 1.11
N MET A 162 20.75 -9.01 0.27
CA MET A 162 21.03 -7.83 -0.56
C MET A 162 21.27 -6.57 0.27
N ALA A 163 20.52 -6.39 1.37
CA ALA A 163 20.69 -5.23 2.26
C ALA A 163 22.01 -5.25 3.01
N LEU A 164 22.53 -6.43 3.39
CA LEU A 164 23.89 -6.60 3.90
C LEU A 164 24.96 -6.11 2.90
N ARG A 165 24.69 -6.24 1.59
CA ARG A 165 25.52 -5.71 0.50
C ARG A 165 25.25 -4.23 0.18
N GLY A 166 24.49 -3.53 1.02
CA GLY A 166 24.19 -2.10 0.87
C GLY A 166 23.03 -1.81 -0.08
N ARG A 167 22.28 -2.84 -0.52
CA ARG A 167 21.07 -2.61 -1.33
C ARG A 167 19.96 -2.10 -0.43
N ARG A 168 19.46 -0.91 -0.76
CA ARG A 168 18.54 -0.21 0.12
C ARG A 168 17.13 -0.76 0.10
N ILE A 169 16.54 -0.88 1.29
CA ILE A 169 15.10 -1.11 1.48
C ILE A 169 14.46 0.25 1.77
N ARG A 170 13.51 0.67 0.94
CA ARG A 170 12.84 1.96 1.13
C ARG A 170 11.89 1.89 2.34
N PRO A 171 11.97 2.84 3.29
CA PRO A 171 11.12 2.81 4.48
C PRO A 171 9.62 2.85 4.20
N SER A 172 9.21 3.42 3.06
CA SER A 172 7.80 3.49 2.65
C SER A 172 7.10 2.13 2.56
N TRP A 173 7.86 1.05 2.39
CA TRP A 173 7.31 -0.31 2.50
C TRP A 173 6.65 -0.57 3.86
N LEU A 174 7.14 0.03 4.95
CA LEU A 174 6.59 -0.20 6.29
C LEU A 174 5.15 0.31 6.46
N TYR A 175 4.66 1.20 5.59
CA TYR A 175 3.26 1.63 5.57
C TYR A 175 2.33 0.61 4.89
N VAL A 176 2.87 -0.24 4.03
CA VAL A 176 2.08 -1.07 3.09
C VAL A 176 2.23 -2.56 3.36
N LEU A 177 3.32 -2.98 4.00
CA LEU A 177 3.58 -4.39 4.29
C LEU A 177 2.56 -4.98 5.27
N LYS A 178 2.09 -6.19 4.95
CA LYS A 178 1.29 -7.03 5.86
C LYS A 178 2.08 -7.41 7.14
N GLY A 179 1.36 -7.66 8.23
CA GLY A 179 1.88 -7.84 9.60
C GLY A 179 3.22 -8.58 9.71
N GLN A 180 3.29 -9.85 9.30
CA GLN A 180 4.53 -10.64 9.43
C GLN A 180 5.69 -10.07 8.61
N LEU A 181 5.42 -9.61 7.38
CA LEU A 181 6.45 -9.00 6.54
C LEU A 181 6.96 -7.70 7.13
N GLN A 182 6.09 -6.93 7.78
CA GLN A 182 6.49 -5.72 8.49
C GLN A 182 7.44 -6.05 9.65
N ILE A 183 7.17 -7.11 10.42
CA ILE A 183 8.05 -7.59 11.50
C ILE A 183 9.43 -7.94 10.95
N TRP A 184 9.47 -8.70 9.85
CA TRP A 184 10.70 -9.12 9.19
C TRP A 184 11.51 -7.98 8.60
N VAL A 185 10.86 -7.11 7.81
CA VAL A 185 11.55 -5.98 7.16
C VAL A 185 12.06 -4.98 8.20
N ARG A 186 11.31 -4.70 9.28
CA ARG A 186 11.83 -3.91 10.40
C ARG A 186 13.07 -4.55 11.01
N GLY A 187 13.07 -5.87 11.19
CA GLY A 187 14.23 -6.61 11.70
C GLY A 187 15.46 -6.48 10.81
N ILE A 188 15.30 -6.50 9.48
CA ILE A 188 16.40 -6.26 8.54
C ILE A 188 16.91 -4.82 8.64
N LEU A 189 16.01 -3.84 8.71
CA LEU A 189 16.38 -2.42 8.81
C LEU A 189 17.16 -2.12 10.10
N SER A 190 16.67 -2.62 11.25
CA SER A 190 17.35 -2.51 12.55
C SER A 190 18.74 -3.14 12.51
N LEU A 191 18.85 -4.36 11.97
CA LEU A 191 20.11 -5.08 11.81
C LEU A 191 21.11 -4.30 10.94
N VAL A 192 20.67 -3.77 9.80
CA VAL A 192 21.54 -3.01 8.89
C VAL A 192 22.00 -1.71 9.54
N GLY A 193 21.10 -1.01 10.25
CA GLY A 193 21.46 0.18 11.03
C GLY A 193 22.54 -0.12 12.07
N ASN A 194 22.41 -1.23 12.80
CA ASN A 194 23.39 -1.65 13.79
C ASN A 194 24.77 -1.95 13.16
N PHE A 195 24.84 -2.62 12.01
CA PHE A 195 26.10 -2.87 11.32
C PHE A 195 26.72 -1.60 10.73
N ALA A 196 25.92 -0.66 10.25
CA ALA A 196 26.41 0.61 9.74
C ALA A 196 26.95 1.53 10.84
N ALA A 197 26.32 1.53 12.02
CA ALA A 197 26.80 2.27 13.19
C ALA A 197 28.03 1.64 13.86
N ALA A 198 28.36 0.39 13.52
CA ALA A 198 29.44 -0.37 14.12
C ALA A 198 30.81 0.03 13.56
N PRO A 199 31.72 0.61 14.37
CA PRO A 199 33.05 1.04 13.90
C PRO A 199 33.96 -0.12 13.48
N HIS A 200 33.61 -1.35 13.87
CA HIS A 200 34.40 -2.54 13.62
C HIS A 200 33.97 -3.28 12.35
N PHE A 201 32.88 -2.89 11.70
CA PHE A 201 32.47 -3.46 10.42
C PHE A 201 32.71 -2.44 9.31
N SER A 202 33.34 -2.87 8.22
CA SER A 202 33.28 -2.10 6.98
C SER A 202 31.93 -2.36 6.33
N PHE A 203 30.91 -1.60 6.71
CA PHE A 203 29.58 -1.66 6.08
C PHE A 203 29.50 -0.65 4.92
N PRO A 204 28.86 -0.98 3.77
CA PRO A 204 28.27 -2.27 3.41
C PRO A 204 29.27 -3.42 3.23
N PHE A 205 28.81 -4.66 3.42
CA PHE A 205 29.68 -5.84 3.27
C PHE A 205 30.00 -6.18 1.81
N ASP A 206 31.19 -6.71 1.59
CA ASP A 206 31.59 -7.33 0.32
C ASP A 206 30.95 -8.72 0.14
N GLU A 207 31.30 -9.38 -0.97
CA GLU A 207 31.04 -10.82 -1.13
C GLU A 207 31.68 -11.61 0.01
N ILE A 208 31.02 -12.68 0.43
CA ILE A 208 31.44 -13.51 1.57
C ILE A 208 32.90 -13.98 1.45
N SER A 209 33.37 -14.30 0.26
CA SER A 209 34.76 -14.70 0.01
C SER A 209 35.76 -13.60 0.37
N ARG A 210 35.48 -12.36 -0.06
CA ARG A 210 36.32 -11.19 0.23
C ARG A 210 36.25 -10.77 1.68
N GLU A 211 35.08 -10.86 2.31
CA GLU A 211 34.95 -10.63 3.74
C GLU A 211 35.77 -11.67 4.52
N ARG A 212 35.68 -12.96 4.18
CA ARG A 212 36.52 -14.01 4.78
C ARG A 212 38.01 -13.72 4.65
N GLU A 213 38.46 -13.23 3.49
CA GLU A 213 39.85 -12.80 3.26
C GLU A 213 40.24 -11.59 4.14
N LYS A 214 39.40 -10.54 4.19
CA LYS A 214 39.58 -9.37 5.07
C LYS A 214 39.77 -9.80 6.53
N TRP A 215 38.87 -10.65 7.02
CA TRP A 215 38.83 -11.03 8.43
C TRP A 215 39.84 -12.12 8.81
N SER A 216 40.28 -12.94 7.86
CA SER A 216 41.38 -13.88 8.10
C SER A 216 42.72 -13.15 8.28
N SER A 217 42.89 -12.00 7.63
CA SER A 217 44.10 -11.17 7.69
C SER A 217 44.15 -10.26 8.93
N GLN A 218 42.99 -9.86 9.48
CA GLN A 218 42.87 -8.95 10.62
C GLN A 218 42.76 -9.66 11.99
N GLN A 219 43.30 -10.87 12.12
CA GLN A 219 43.06 -11.80 13.24
C GLN A 219 43.38 -11.28 14.66
N SER A 220 44.09 -10.16 14.85
CA SER A 220 44.60 -9.74 16.17
C SER A 220 44.15 -8.37 16.71
N ALA A 221 43.44 -7.52 15.96
CA ALA A 221 43.35 -6.09 16.36
C ALA A 221 42.03 -5.61 17.00
N ALA A 222 40.90 -6.31 16.81
CA ALA A 222 39.60 -5.84 17.30
C ALA A 222 39.05 -6.76 18.40
N VAL A 223 39.33 -6.40 19.66
CA VAL A 223 38.46 -6.80 20.77
C VAL A 223 37.14 -6.06 20.55
N ILE A 224 36.05 -6.80 20.36
CA ILE A 224 34.73 -6.18 20.29
C ILE A 224 34.41 -5.75 21.72
N ASP A 225 34.54 -4.46 22.00
CA ASP A 225 34.04 -3.90 23.24
C ASP A 225 32.51 -3.93 23.20
N LEU A 226 31.95 -5.06 23.61
CA LEU A 226 30.51 -5.30 23.66
C LEU A 226 29.84 -4.25 24.54
N LYS A 227 30.50 -3.74 25.59
CA LYS A 227 29.97 -2.69 26.45
C LYS A 227 29.92 -1.33 25.76
N ALA A 228 30.98 -0.90 25.07
CA ALA A 228 30.94 0.32 24.25
C ALA A 228 29.97 0.19 23.07
N PHE A 229 29.82 -1.01 22.51
CA PHE A 229 28.85 -1.29 21.46
C PHE A 229 27.41 -1.31 22.00
N ARG A 230 27.21 -1.73 23.25
CA ARG A 230 25.95 -1.60 24.00
C ARG A 230 25.60 -0.14 24.29
N ASN A 231 26.58 0.67 24.64
CA ASN A 231 26.42 2.07 25.03
C ASN A 231 26.25 3.05 23.85
N ARG A 232 26.67 2.67 22.62
CA ARG A 232 26.42 3.46 21.40
C ARG A 232 25.03 3.24 20.80
N ARG A 233 24.20 2.43 21.45
CA ARG A 233 22.84 2.18 21.00
C ARG A 233 22.00 3.41 21.28
N TYR A 234 21.83 4.22 20.24
CA TYR A 234 20.54 4.86 20.08
C TYR A 234 19.51 3.74 19.97
N PRO A 235 18.37 3.80 20.69
CA PRO A 235 17.23 2.99 20.31
C PRO A 235 16.91 3.38 18.88
N PHE A 236 17.44 2.62 17.92
CA PHE A 236 17.23 2.88 16.50
C PHE A 236 15.74 2.75 16.29
N SER A 237 15.08 3.89 16.25
CA SER A 237 13.72 3.96 15.80
C SER A 237 13.74 3.50 14.35
N SER A 238 12.69 2.83 13.89
CA SER A 238 12.50 2.67 12.45
C SER A 238 12.56 4.02 11.70
N LEU A 239 12.41 5.14 12.42
CA LEU A 239 12.59 6.51 11.95
C LEU A 239 14.06 6.89 11.67
N ASP A 240 15.07 6.31 12.32
CA ASP A 240 16.46 6.70 12.11
C ASP A 240 17.00 6.15 10.77
N TYR A 241 16.52 4.97 10.34
CA TYR A 241 16.72 4.49 8.97
C TYR A 241 15.96 5.36 7.94
N THR A 242 14.87 6.03 8.34
CA THR A 242 14.12 6.95 7.47
C THR A 242 14.79 8.31 7.32
N ASN A 243 15.65 8.71 8.27
CA ASN A 243 16.34 9.99 8.27
C ASN A 243 17.61 10.00 7.41
N GLY A 244 17.95 8.89 6.74
CA GLY A 244 19.07 8.82 5.80
C GLY A 244 20.45 8.69 6.45
N GLU A 245 20.52 8.42 7.76
CA GLU A 245 21.79 8.33 8.50
C GLU A 245 22.60 7.05 8.20
N VAL A 246 21.93 6.00 7.71
CA VAL A 246 22.54 4.67 7.45
C VAL A 246 22.89 4.47 5.97
N LEU A 247 22.02 4.91 5.07
CA LEU A 247 22.22 4.96 3.62
C LEU A 247 21.59 6.26 3.12
N GLU A 248 22.31 7.00 2.28
CA GLU A 248 21.83 8.30 1.78
C GLU A 248 20.44 8.17 1.12
N ASN A 249 19.54 9.08 1.52
CA ASN A 249 18.22 9.21 0.90
C ASN A 249 18.39 9.74 -0.53
N ASP A 250 17.69 9.12 -1.49
CA ASP A 250 17.66 9.64 -2.86
C ASP A 250 16.43 10.51 -3.06
N GLU A 251 16.38 11.21 -4.20
CA GLU A 251 15.25 12.08 -4.55
C GLU A 251 13.91 11.34 -4.52
N LEU A 252 13.89 10.05 -4.88
CA LEU A 252 12.68 9.23 -4.82
C LEU A 252 12.19 9.00 -3.39
N ASP A 253 13.05 8.90 -2.38
CA ASP A 253 12.58 8.79 -1.00
C ASP A 253 12.00 10.08 -0.48
N HIS A 254 12.56 11.22 -0.87
CA HIS A 254 11.97 12.50 -0.49
C HIS A 254 10.56 12.62 -1.08
N LEU A 255 10.39 12.23 -2.35
CA LEU A 255 9.09 12.20 -3.01
C LEU A 255 8.13 11.18 -2.37
N LEU A 256 8.59 9.97 -2.06
CA LEU A 256 7.77 8.97 -1.38
C LEU A 256 7.39 9.45 0.03
N THR A 257 8.30 10.02 0.80
CA THR A 257 7.99 10.62 2.11
C THR A 257 6.93 11.71 1.98
N LEU A 258 7.01 12.58 0.96
CA LEU A 258 5.96 13.57 0.70
C LEU A 258 4.61 12.90 0.42
N ILE A 259 4.57 11.87 -0.43
CA ILE A 259 3.35 11.09 -0.75
C ILE A 259 2.69 10.52 0.52
N PHE A 260 3.49 10.03 1.47
CA PHE A 260 3.00 9.44 2.72
C PHE A 260 2.83 10.45 3.87
N SER A 261 3.21 11.73 3.69
CA SER A 261 3.16 12.77 4.73
C SER A 261 1.79 13.44 4.91
N GLY A 262 0.88 13.29 3.95
CA GLY A 262 -0.47 13.88 3.99
C GLY A 262 -0.58 15.30 3.45
N THR A 263 0.55 15.88 3.01
CA THR A 263 0.54 17.20 2.39
C THR A 263 0.07 17.10 0.94
N PRO A 264 -1.03 17.77 0.54
CA PRO A 264 -1.48 17.74 -0.84
C PRO A 264 -0.46 18.45 -1.76
N ASP A 265 0.23 17.70 -2.61
CA ASP A 265 1.00 18.21 -3.73
C ASP A 265 0.24 17.97 -5.05
N LEU A 266 -0.46 19.02 -5.52
CA LEU A 266 -1.20 18.97 -6.78
C LEU A 266 -0.28 18.95 -8.01
N ASP A 267 1.00 19.28 -7.85
CA ASP A 267 1.99 19.37 -8.92
C ASP A 267 2.98 18.19 -8.92
N ILE A 268 2.72 17.12 -8.14
CA ILE A 268 3.63 15.97 -8.05
C ILE A 268 3.96 15.37 -9.41
N GLU A 269 3.02 15.39 -10.36
CA GLU A 269 3.22 14.89 -11.72
C GLU A 269 4.17 15.77 -12.55
N ARG A 270 4.27 17.07 -12.25
CA ARG A 270 5.21 17.99 -12.90
C ARG A 270 6.62 17.87 -12.34
N ARG A 271 6.72 17.47 -11.07
CA ARG A 271 7.99 17.35 -10.34
C ARG A 271 8.73 16.05 -10.63
N VAL A 272 8.06 15.04 -11.18
CA VAL A 272 8.68 13.72 -11.36
C VAL A 272 8.49 13.16 -12.75
N ARG A 273 9.55 12.59 -13.32
CA ARG A 273 9.46 11.90 -14.59
C ARG A 273 8.92 10.49 -14.36
N PRO A 274 7.98 10.00 -15.17
CA PRO A 274 7.47 8.62 -15.05
C PRO A 274 8.56 7.54 -15.07
N SER A 275 9.70 7.79 -15.72
CA SER A 275 10.87 6.90 -15.72
C SER A 275 11.41 6.62 -14.31
N ASP A 276 11.35 7.61 -13.43
CA ASP A 276 12.02 7.60 -12.13
C ASP A 276 11.26 6.69 -11.16
N PHE A 277 9.95 6.53 -11.35
CA PHE A 277 9.11 5.63 -10.56
C PHE A 277 9.10 4.18 -11.04
N ARG A 278 9.69 3.85 -12.20
CA ARG A 278 9.71 2.45 -12.69
C ARG A 278 10.32 1.46 -11.69
N PRO A 279 11.44 1.76 -11.00
CA PRO A 279 12.01 0.86 -9.99
C PRO A 279 11.13 0.67 -8.75
N VAL A 280 10.27 1.64 -8.43
CA VAL A 280 9.37 1.58 -7.25
C VAL A 280 7.93 1.25 -7.62
N ARG A 281 7.63 0.99 -8.90
CA ARG A 281 6.32 0.51 -9.36
C ARG A 281 5.73 -0.60 -8.48
N PRO A 282 6.49 -1.64 -8.04
CA PRO A 282 5.92 -2.67 -7.17
C PRO A 282 5.44 -2.14 -5.80
N LEU A 283 6.10 -1.12 -5.25
CA LEU A 283 5.63 -0.45 -4.02
C LEU A 283 4.33 0.32 -4.28
N LEU A 284 4.28 1.09 -5.37
CA LEU A 284 3.06 1.85 -5.73
C LEU A 284 1.88 0.91 -6.02
N GLN A 285 2.13 -0.23 -6.68
CA GLN A 285 1.13 -1.29 -6.86
C GLN A 285 0.67 -1.86 -5.52
N ALA A 286 1.60 -2.15 -4.62
CA ALA A 286 1.25 -2.63 -3.29
C ALA A 286 0.31 -1.67 -2.54
N VAL A 287 0.48 -0.34 -2.69
CA VAL A 287 -0.40 0.66 -2.07
C VAL A 287 -1.84 0.47 -2.56
N ILE A 288 -2.06 0.44 -3.87
CA ILE A 288 -3.42 0.34 -4.43
C ILE A 288 -4.04 -1.05 -4.20
N GLU A 289 -3.23 -2.08 -4.00
CA GLU A 289 -3.68 -3.44 -3.72
C GLU A 289 -3.92 -3.72 -2.23
N THR A 290 -3.64 -2.76 -1.34
CA THR A 290 -3.80 -2.94 0.10
C THR A 290 -5.07 -2.21 0.55
N PRO A 291 -6.17 -2.92 0.90
CA PRO A 291 -7.44 -2.26 1.21
C PRO A 291 -7.38 -1.22 2.33
N GLY A 292 -6.50 -1.42 3.33
CA GLY A 292 -6.28 -0.45 4.40
C GLY A 292 -5.70 0.88 3.92
N MET A 293 -4.96 0.89 2.80
CA MET A 293 -4.36 2.08 2.21
C MET A 293 -5.33 2.90 1.36
N LEU A 294 -6.51 2.34 1.03
CA LEU A 294 -7.53 2.99 0.22
C LEU A 294 -8.52 3.84 1.03
N ARG A 295 -8.35 3.86 2.37
CA ARG A 295 -9.23 4.58 3.29
C ARG A 295 -8.80 6.05 3.44
N PRO A 296 -9.72 6.98 3.75
CA PRO A 296 -9.38 8.38 4.01
C PRO A 296 -8.38 8.57 5.16
N GLU A 297 -8.40 7.68 6.16
CA GLU A 297 -7.51 7.75 7.34
C GLU A 297 -6.18 7.00 7.12
N ALA A 298 -5.93 6.48 5.92
CA ALA A 298 -4.69 5.81 5.60
C ALA A 298 -3.49 6.79 5.67
N PRO A 299 -2.25 6.29 5.84
CA PRO A 299 -1.05 7.11 5.81
C PRO A 299 -1.05 8.10 4.65
N GLY A 300 -0.77 9.35 4.95
CA GLY A 300 -0.90 10.45 4.00
C GLY A 300 -2.32 10.97 3.83
N ASP A 301 -3.20 10.83 4.83
CA ASP A 301 -4.58 11.30 4.85
C ASP A 301 -5.38 10.89 3.59
N GLY A 302 -5.16 9.65 3.15
CA GLY A 302 -5.77 9.06 1.94
C GLY A 302 -5.17 9.54 0.60
N TRP A 303 -4.33 10.58 0.60
CA TRP A 303 -3.68 11.10 -0.61
C TRP A 303 -2.66 10.14 -1.21
N ALA A 304 -2.04 9.28 -0.39
CA ALA A 304 -1.01 8.36 -0.86
C ALA A 304 -1.51 7.44 -1.99
N ALA A 305 -2.71 6.86 -1.84
CA ALA A 305 -3.31 6.01 -2.87
C ALA A 305 -3.65 6.80 -4.14
N LEU A 306 -4.16 8.02 -3.99
CA LEU A 306 -4.47 8.92 -5.10
C LEU A 306 -3.22 9.26 -5.91
N TYR A 307 -2.11 9.60 -5.25
CA TYR A 307 -0.83 9.83 -5.93
C TYR A 307 -0.27 8.57 -6.58
N CYS A 308 -0.43 7.42 -5.96
CA CYS A 308 -0.01 6.16 -6.58
C CYS A 308 -0.77 5.90 -7.88
N LEU A 309 -2.09 6.11 -7.92
CA LEU A 309 -2.89 5.98 -9.15
C LEU A 309 -2.42 6.95 -10.24
N ARG A 310 -2.21 8.22 -9.88
CA ARG A 310 -1.68 9.26 -10.77
C ARG A 310 -0.33 8.90 -11.37
N ILE A 311 0.60 8.41 -10.56
CA ILE A 311 1.93 8.01 -11.05
C ILE A 311 1.82 6.75 -11.92
N LEU A 312 1.06 5.74 -11.46
CA LEU A 312 0.95 4.45 -12.12
C LEU A 312 0.34 4.53 -13.53
N ARG A 313 -0.56 5.49 -13.78
CA ARG A 313 -1.15 5.72 -15.12
C ARG A 313 -0.11 6.04 -16.19
N HIS A 314 1.05 6.58 -15.80
CA HIS A 314 2.16 6.91 -16.70
C HIS A 314 3.19 5.78 -16.87
N ILE A 315 3.07 4.67 -16.12
CA ILE A 315 3.91 3.47 -16.24
C ILE A 315 3.08 2.18 -16.40
N PRO A 316 2.16 2.13 -17.38
CA PRO A 316 1.16 1.07 -17.46
C PRO A 316 1.76 -0.28 -17.87
N THR A 317 1.65 -1.26 -16.98
CA THR A 317 1.81 -2.69 -17.31
C THR A 317 0.46 -3.40 -17.20
N ASN A 318 0.35 -4.61 -17.75
CA ASN A 318 -0.88 -5.39 -17.60
C ASN A 318 -1.20 -5.60 -16.11
N ALA A 319 -0.17 -5.93 -15.31
CA ALA A 319 -0.33 -6.09 -13.86
C ALA A 319 -0.81 -4.80 -13.17
N VAL A 320 -0.33 -3.61 -13.58
CA VAL A 320 -0.80 -2.33 -13.00
C VAL A 320 -2.28 -2.10 -13.31
N ILE A 321 -2.69 -2.35 -14.55
CA ILE A 321 -4.08 -2.22 -14.97
C ILE A 321 -4.95 -3.19 -14.19
N ASP A 322 -4.53 -4.44 -14.04
CA ASP A 322 -5.27 -5.44 -13.26
C ASP A 322 -5.40 -5.02 -11.80
N SER A 323 -4.32 -4.53 -11.17
CA SER A 323 -4.37 -4.03 -9.79
C SER A 323 -5.36 -2.88 -9.63
N MET A 324 -5.44 -1.94 -10.59
CA MET A 324 -6.42 -0.85 -10.58
C MET A 324 -7.85 -1.35 -10.75
N VAL A 325 -8.06 -2.29 -11.68
CA VAL A 325 -9.37 -2.91 -11.91
C VAL A 325 -9.81 -3.68 -10.67
N ASP A 326 -8.95 -4.52 -10.10
CA ASP A 326 -9.28 -5.28 -8.88
C ASP A 326 -9.54 -4.35 -7.69
N ALA A 327 -8.80 -3.26 -7.54
CA ALA A 327 -9.06 -2.25 -6.50
C ALA A 327 -10.47 -1.62 -6.62
N ILE A 328 -10.92 -1.33 -7.85
CA ILE A 328 -12.30 -0.89 -8.12
C ILE A 328 -13.30 -1.98 -7.72
N LEU A 329 -13.03 -3.23 -8.12
CA LEU A 329 -13.93 -4.37 -7.91
C LEU A 329 -14.09 -4.77 -6.45
N TRP A 330 -13.08 -4.53 -5.60
CA TRP A 330 -13.18 -4.81 -4.17
C TRP A 330 -14.10 -3.84 -3.43
N GLY A 331 -14.60 -2.78 -4.09
CA GLY A 331 -15.52 -1.81 -3.50
C GLY A 331 -14.88 -0.86 -2.48
N GLY A 332 -13.56 -0.94 -2.31
CA GLY A 332 -12.80 -0.12 -1.36
C GLY A 332 -12.56 1.31 -1.86
N LEU A 333 -12.71 1.57 -3.15
CA LEU A 333 -12.56 2.91 -3.73
C LEU A 333 -13.89 3.66 -3.69
N GLN A 334 -13.88 4.85 -3.10
CA GLN A 334 -15.06 5.72 -3.01
C GLN A 334 -14.68 7.18 -3.30
N GLY A 335 -15.65 7.97 -3.74
CA GLY A 335 -15.49 9.42 -3.95
C GLY A 335 -14.30 9.77 -4.86
N PRO A 336 -13.44 10.73 -4.48
CA PRO A 336 -12.32 11.18 -5.33
C PRO A 336 -11.36 10.09 -5.76
N LEU A 337 -11.16 9.05 -4.93
CA LEU A 337 -10.22 7.98 -5.24
C LEU A 337 -10.74 7.04 -6.32
N LEU A 338 -12.05 6.78 -6.33
CA LEU A 338 -12.71 6.03 -7.41
C LEU A 338 -12.63 6.80 -8.73
N GLU A 339 -12.91 8.10 -8.71
CA GLU A 339 -12.83 8.94 -9.90
C GLU A 339 -11.40 9.03 -10.45
N GLU A 340 -10.39 9.11 -9.58
CA GLU A 340 -8.99 9.07 -10.02
C GLU A 340 -8.62 7.72 -10.63
N ALA A 341 -9.10 6.59 -10.08
CA ALA A 341 -8.87 5.27 -10.67
C ALA A 341 -9.53 5.12 -12.04
N ILE A 342 -10.77 5.59 -12.20
CA ILE A 342 -11.49 5.62 -13.48
C ILE A 342 -10.73 6.51 -14.48
N GLY A 343 -10.34 7.72 -14.06
CA GLY A 343 -9.56 8.66 -14.88
C GLY A 343 -8.21 8.10 -15.31
N ALA A 344 -7.50 7.42 -14.40
CA ALA A 344 -6.23 6.75 -14.70
C ALA A 344 -6.39 5.65 -15.75
N LEU A 345 -7.42 4.80 -15.64
CA LEU A 345 -7.68 3.75 -16.61
C LEU A 345 -8.09 4.32 -17.98
N ARG A 346 -8.92 5.38 -18.00
CA ARG A 346 -9.27 6.11 -19.23
C ARG A 346 -8.03 6.70 -19.90
N PHE A 347 -7.13 7.31 -19.12
CA PHE A 347 -5.86 7.86 -19.61
C PHE A 347 -4.95 6.78 -20.24
N ILE A 348 -4.92 5.57 -19.68
CA ILE A 348 -4.16 4.44 -20.27
C ILE A 348 -4.75 4.02 -21.63
N GLY A 349 -6.05 4.25 -21.86
CA GLY A 349 -6.70 4.05 -23.15
C GLY A 349 -6.88 2.58 -23.52
N GLN A 350 -6.63 2.24 -24.79
CA GLN A 350 -6.99 0.93 -25.37
C GLN A 350 -6.42 -0.28 -24.60
N LYS A 351 -5.23 -0.14 -24.01
CA LYS A 351 -4.61 -1.22 -23.23
C LYS A 351 -5.45 -1.57 -21.98
N ALA A 352 -6.08 -0.58 -21.35
CA ALA A 352 -6.99 -0.79 -20.24
C ALA A 352 -8.32 -1.37 -20.73
N VAL A 353 -8.87 -0.85 -21.84
CA VAL A 353 -10.11 -1.34 -22.47
C VAL A 353 -10.07 -2.85 -22.68
N ASN A 354 -9.04 -3.38 -23.34
CA ASN A 354 -8.94 -4.81 -23.65
C ASN A 354 -8.95 -5.68 -22.38
N ARG A 355 -8.45 -5.16 -21.25
CA ARG A 355 -8.46 -5.89 -19.96
C ARG A 355 -9.82 -5.81 -19.30
N ILE A 356 -10.44 -4.63 -19.34
CA ILE A 356 -11.74 -4.35 -18.73
C ILE A 356 -12.86 -5.14 -19.42
N VAL A 357 -12.91 -5.13 -20.76
CA VAL A 357 -13.90 -5.90 -21.54
C VAL A 357 -13.82 -7.38 -21.18
N LYS A 358 -12.62 -7.96 -21.23
CA LYS A 358 -12.39 -9.35 -20.81
C LYS A 358 -12.78 -9.61 -19.35
N ARG A 359 -12.58 -8.64 -18.46
CA ARG A 359 -12.96 -8.78 -17.06
C ARG A 359 -14.48 -8.79 -16.90
N ILE A 360 -15.19 -7.88 -17.58
CA ILE A 360 -16.66 -7.78 -17.58
C ILE A 360 -17.32 -9.10 -17.98
N GLU A 361 -16.79 -9.78 -19.02
CA GLU A 361 -17.31 -11.09 -19.48
C GLU A 361 -17.30 -12.16 -18.39
N THR A 362 -16.40 -12.04 -17.41
CA THR A 362 -16.21 -13.02 -16.33
C THR A 362 -16.79 -12.58 -14.99
N LEU A 363 -17.36 -11.37 -14.91
CA LEU A 363 -17.86 -10.82 -13.65
C LEU A 363 -19.31 -11.24 -13.39
N ASP A 364 -19.57 -11.70 -12.16
CA ASP A 364 -20.94 -12.02 -11.72
C ASP A 364 -21.66 -10.77 -11.20
N SER A 365 -20.94 -9.84 -10.55
CA SER A 365 -21.54 -8.65 -9.95
C SER A 365 -21.94 -7.62 -11.00
N ASP A 366 -23.23 -7.32 -11.06
CA ASP A 366 -23.78 -6.30 -11.95
C ASP A 366 -23.37 -4.88 -11.55
N GLU A 367 -23.24 -4.60 -10.24
CA GLU A 367 -22.72 -3.32 -9.73
C GLU A 367 -21.29 -3.08 -10.21
N ALA A 368 -20.44 -4.10 -10.13
CA ALA A 368 -19.08 -4.05 -10.65
C ALA A 368 -19.03 -3.78 -12.16
N LYS A 369 -19.91 -4.43 -12.95
CA LYS A 369 -20.02 -4.18 -14.39
C LYS A 369 -20.39 -2.73 -14.68
N VAL A 370 -21.33 -2.15 -13.93
CA VAL A 370 -21.71 -0.74 -14.07
C VAL A 370 -20.54 0.19 -13.80
N ILE A 371 -19.76 -0.05 -12.74
CA ILE A 371 -18.59 0.78 -12.43
C ILE A 371 -17.53 0.68 -13.56
N LEU A 372 -17.26 -0.52 -14.06
CA LEU A 372 -16.33 -0.71 -15.17
C LEU A 372 -16.85 -0.09 -16.49
N ALA A 373 -18.16 -0.06 -16.72
CA ALA A 373 -18.76 0.61 -17.86
C ALA A 373 -18.49 2.13 -17.84
N ARG A 374 -18.43 2.76 -16.65
CA ARG A 374 -18.01 4.17 -16.51
C ARG A 374 -16.58 4.37 -17.04
N VAL A 375 -15.68 3.41 -16.85
CA VAL A 375 -14.33 3.53 -17.44
C VAL A 375 -14.42 3.55 -18.96
N LEU A 376 -15.20 2.64 -19.54
CA LEU A 376 -15.36 2.50 -20.99
C LEU A 376 -16.04 3.71 -21.66
N SER A 377 -16.88 4.48 -20.95
CA SER A 377 -17.53 5.65 -21.56
C SER A 377 -16.60 6.80 -21.92
N GLY A 378 -15.41 6.88 -21.32
CA GLY A 378 -14.47 7.99 -21.54
C GLY A 378 -13.25 7.65 -22.38
N VAL A 379 -13.28 6.53 -23.12
CA VAL A 379 -12.17 6.10 -24.00
C VAL A 379 -12.51 6.34 -25.48
N SER A 380 -11.50 6.30 -26.34
CA SER A 380 -11.70 6.45 -27.78
C SER A 380 -12.71 5.44 -28.34
N PRO A 381 -13.60 5.85 -29.27
CA PRO A 381 -14.59 4.94 -29.83
C PRO A 381 -13.98 3.71 -30.51
N SER A 382 -14.48 2.53 -30.15
CA SER A 382 -14.18 1.23 -30.75
C SER A 382 -15.40 0.32 -30.74
N GLU A 383 -15.49 -0.58 -31.74
CA GLU A 383 -16.60 -1.53 -31.86
C GLU A 383 -16.70 -2.46 -30.64
N GLU A 384 -15.56 -2.85 -30.06
CA GLU A 384 -15.49 -3.69 -28.86
C GLU A 384 -16.14 -3.04 -27.63
N VAL A 385 -15.86 -1.75 -27.41
CA VAL A 385 -16.48 -0.98 -26.30
C VAL A 385 -17.98 -0.83 -26.52
N LEU A 386 -18.38 -0.45 -27.73
CA LEU A 386 -19.79 -0.28 -28.08
C LEU A 386 -20.57 -1.57 -27.85
N ASN A 387 -20.09 -2.70 -28.37
CA ASN A 387 -20.73 -4.00 -28.21
C ASN A 387 -20.81 -4.40 -26.73
N THR A 388 -19.79 -4.10 -25.95
CA THR A 388 -19.77 -4.38 -24.50
C THR A 388 -20.85 -3.57 -23.77
N LEU A 389 -20.91 -2.24 -24.00
CA LEU A 389 -21.87 -1.36 -23.34
C LEU A 389 -23.32 -1.67 -23.73
N VAL A 390 -23.57 -1.95 -25.02
CA VAL A 390 -24.90 -2.36 -25.50
C VAL A 390 -25.29 -3.72 -24.92
N GLY A 391 -24.36 -4.68 -24.88
CA GLY A 391 -24.59 -5.98 -24.25
C GLY A 391 -24.92 -5.87 -22.76
N LEU A 392 -24.26 -4.98 -22.02
CA LEU A 392 -24.60 -4.70 -20.63
C LEU A 392 -26.00 -4.12 -20.48
N PHE A 393 -26.38 -3.15 -21.31
CA PHE A 393 -27.73 -2.56 -21.27
C PHE A 393 -28.85 -3.60 -21.49
N GLN A 394 -28.59 -4.59 -22.36
CA GLN A 394 -29.55 -5.65 -22.67
C GLN A 394 -29.64 -6.74 -21.61
N THR A 395 -28.57 -6.96 -20.83
CA THR A 395 -28.47 -8.09 -19.89
C THR A 395 -28.77 -7.70 -18.44
N LEU A 396 -28.46 -6.47 -18.04
CA LEU A 396 -28.70 -5.98 -16.69
C LEU A 396 -30.21 -5.81 -16.42
N ARG A 397 -30.69 -6.35 -15.30
CA ARG A 397 -32.12 -6.33 -14.94
C ARG A 397 -32.55 -5.12 -14.11
N PRO A 398 -31.79 -4.69 -13.08
CA PRO A 398 -32.20 -3.54 -12.28
C PRO A 398 -32.29 -2.27 -13.13
N ALA A 399 -33.42 -1.58 -13.08
CA ALA A 399 -33.65 -0.36 -13.86
C ALA A 399 -32.58 0.70 -13.57
N SER A 400 -32.22 0.91 -12.29
CA SER A 400 -31.16 1.85 -11.88
C SER A 400 -29.80 1.57 -12.51
N GLN A 401 -29.44 0.29 -12.71
CA GLN A 401 -28.20 -0.10 -13.37
C GLN A 401 -28.27 0.10 -14.88
N ARG A 402 -29.42 -0.21 -15.52
CA ARG A 402 -29.64 0.10 -16.94
C ARG A 402 -29.52 1.59 -17.22
N ILE A 403 -30.05 2.45 -16.34
CA ILE A 403 -29.91 3.90 -16.42
C ILE A 403 -28.44 4.31 -16.40
N SER A 404 -27.65 3.73 -15.50
CA SER A 404 -26.20 4.02 -15.42
C SER A 404 -25.45 3.61 -16.70
N ILE A 405 -25.85 2.51 -17.35
CA ILE A 405 -25.31 2.12 -18.65
C ILE A 405 -25.77 3.06 -19.76
N LEU A 406 -27.02 3.55 -19.74
CA LEU A 406 -27.49 4.55 -20.70
C LEU A 406 -26.69 5.85 -20.58
N GLN A 407 -26.37 6.29 -19.36
CA GLN A 407 -25.50 7.44 -19.13
C GLN A 407 -24.10 7.19 -19.71
N ALA A 408 -23.51 6.00 -19.47
CA ALA A 408 -22.23 5.61 -20.06
C ALA A 408 -22.26 5.59 -21.60
N LEU A 409 -23.35 5.12 -22.21
CA LEU A 409 -23.58 5.11 -23.65
C LEU A 409 -23.71 6.53 -24.24
N VAL A 410 -24.35 7.45 -23.51
CA VAL A 410 -24.43 8.87 -23.88
C VAL A 410 -23.04 9.53 -23.80
N GLU A 411 -22.33 9.34 -22.69
CA GLU A 411 -20.97 9.85 -22.49
C GLU A 411 -19.98 9.35 -23.55
N TYR A 412 -20.14 8.09 -23.97
CA TYR A 412 -19.31 7.46 -25.00
C TYR A 412 -19.41 8.15 -26.36
N GLY A 413 -20.52 8.80 -26.67
CA GLY A 413 -20.58 9.76 -27.77
C GLY A 413 -20.66 9.18 -29.19
N ASP A 414 -20.70 7.85 -29.36
CA ASP A 414 -20.72 7.22 -30.69
C ASP A 414 -22.13 7.27 -31.32
N PRO A 415 -22.29 7.81 -32.54
CA PRO A 415 -23.57 7.85 -33.23
C PRO A 415 -24.25 6.49 -33.42
N GLN A 416 -23.50 5.38 -33.43
CA GLN A 416 -24.07 4.03 -33.53
C GLN A 416 -24.92 3.63 -32.31
N VAL A 417 -24.81 4.37 -31.20
CA VAL A 417 -25.60 4.18 -29.98
C VAL A 417 -27.04 4.70 -30.13
N LEU A 418 -27.32 5.57 -31.11
CA LEU A 418 -28.62 6.22 -31.30
C LEU A 418 -29.83 5.28 -31.31
N PRO A 419 -29.83 4.13 -32.02
CA PRO A 419 -30.97 3.22 -32.02
C PRO A 419 -31.28 2.65 -30.63
N VAL A 420 -30.24 2.39 -29.82
CA VAL A 420 -30.37 1.87 -28.46
C VAL A 420 -30.99 2.93 -27.54
N LEU A 421 -30.52 4.19 -27.62
CA LEU A 421 -31.08 5.30 -26.84
C LEU A 421 -32.54 5.60 -27.22
N GLN A 422 -32.87 5.51 -28.51
CA GLN A 422 -34.25 5.68 -28.99
C GLN A 422 -35.17 4.57 -28.50
N SER A 423 -34.71 3.31 -28.53
CA SER A 423 -35.45 2.16 -27.98
C SER A 423 -35.71 2.34 -26.48
N ALA A 424 -34.67 2.71 -25.72
CA ALA A 424 -34.78 2.95 -24.28
C ALA A 424 -35.76 4.09 -23.95
N LEU A 425 -35.75 5.18 -24.72
CA LEU A 425 -36.69 6.29 -24.57
C LEU A 425 -38.14 5.86 -24.83
N MET A 426 -38.37 4.93 -25.77
CA MET A 426 -39.71 4.39 -26.04
C MET A 426 -40.16 3.41 -24.95
N GLU A 427 -39.26 2.58 -24.42
CA GLU A 427 -39.54 1.69 -23.28
C GLU A 427 -39.91 2.46 -22.00
N GLU A 428 -39.24 3.57 -21.69
CA GLU A 428 -39.59 4.41 -20.54
C GLU A 428 -40.82 5.30 -20.79
N GLY A 429 -41.09 5.67 -22.05
CA GLY A 429 -42.30 6.37 -22.45
C GLY A 429 -43.58 5.52 -22.34
N GLU A 430 -43.45 4.20 -22.28
CA GLU A 430 -44.57 3.26 -22.07
C GLU A 430 -44.88 2.99 -20.60
N LEU A 431 -44.06 3.48 -19.65
CA LEU A 431 -44.32 3.46 -18.21
C LEU A 431 -44.87 4.82 -17.71
N GLY A 432 -46.07 5.18 -18.18
CA GLY A 432 -46.97 6.17 -17.56
C GLY A 432 -47.75 7.06 -18.56
N PRO A 433 -49.11 7.16 -18.49
CA PRO A 433 -49.95 6.99 -17.30
C PRO A 433 -50.87 5.77 -17.40
N GLY A 434 -50.60 4.77 -16.57
CA GLY A 434 -51.38 3.53 -16.51
C GLY A 434 -51.70 3.10 -15.10
N GLU A 435 -52.06 4.03 -14.20
CA GLU A 435 -52.87 3.77 -13.00
C GLU A 435 -53.28 5.12 -12.35
N CYS A 436 -54.07 5.92 -13.06
CA CYS A 436 -54.99 6.83 -12.39
C CYS A 436 -56.20 5.99 -11.95
N LEU A 437 -56.12 5.48 -10.72
CA LEU A 437 -57.32 5.09 -9.98
C LEU A 437 -58.23 6.32 -9.92
N THR A 438 -59.33 6.24 -10.65
CA THR A 438 -60.51 7.05 -10.45
C THR A 438 -60.93 6.97 -8.99
N GLN A 439 -61.08 8.11 -8.31
CA GLN A 439 -62.25 8.40 -7.48
C GLN A 439 -62.23 9.84 -6.94
N ASP A 440 -63.42 10.44 -7.03
CA ASP A 440 -63.92 11.61 -6.30
C ASP A 440 -63.60 13.02 -6.82
N GLU A 441 -64.18 13.33 -7.97
CA GLU A 441 -64.90 14.61 -8.13
C GLU A 441 -66.22 14.53 -7.34
N ASP A 442 -66.23 15.05 -6.11
CA ASP A 442 -67.31 15.89 -5.56
C ASP A 442 -67.12 16.09 -4.05
N ARG A 443 -66.66 17.28 -3.63
CA ARG A 443 -67.36 18.12 -2.64
C ARG A 443 -66.55 19.33 -2.17
N ASN A 444 -67.28 20.44 -2.12
CA ASN A 444 -67.08 21.65 -1.32
C ASN A 444 -66.18 22.77 -1.85
N LYS A 445 -66.87 23.62 -2.62
CA LYS A 445 -66.97 25.07 -2.36
C LYS A 445 -66.87 25.43 -0.86
N SER A 446 -66.11 26.51 -0.62
CA SER A 446 -66.40 27.65 0.28
C SER A 446 -65.49 27.88 1.51
N LEU A 447 -64.94 29.10 1.55
CA LEU A 447 -64.65 30.00 2.71
C LEU A 447 -63.44 29.60 3.60
N THR A 448 -62.41 30.43 3.80
CA THR A 448 -62.43 31.78 4.41
C THR A 448 -61.11 32.55 4.22
N LYS A 449 -61.19 33.87 4.45
CA LYS A 449 -60.19 34.95 4.24
C LYS A 449 -59.14 35.11 5.36
N GLY A 450 -57.88 35.42 4.97
CA GLY A 450 -56.85 36.37 5.51
C GLY A 450 -56.50 36.44 7.01
N PRO A 451 -55.55 37.30 7.48
CA PRO A 451 -54.58 38.21 6.82
C PRO A 451 -53.10 37.85 7.19
N TRP A 452 -52.02 38.34 6.56
CA TRP A 452 -51.22 39.57 6.78
C TRP A 452 -50.19 39.64 5.61
N GLY A 453 -50.11 40.69 4.78
CA GLY A 453 -49.12 41.81 4.85
C GLY A 453 -47.67 41.32 4.64
N GLU A 454 -46.84 41.71 3.66
CA GLU A 454 -46.61 43.01 3.02
C GLU A 454 -45.88 42.89 1.66
N ALA A 455 -46.12 43.92 0.85
CA ALA A 455 -45.46 44.48 -0.34
C ALA A 455 -44.12 43.92 -0.89
N ALA A 456 -44.14 43.67 -2.20
CA ALA A 456 -42.96 43.67 -3.08
C ALA A 456 -42.59 45.11 -3.52
N PRO A 457 -41.34 45.35 -3.99
CA PRO A 457 -41.08 46.29 -5.06
C PRO A 457 -40.66 45.56 -6.35
N ASN A 458 -41.14 46.10 -7.48
CA ASN A 458 -40.95 45.62 -8.85
C ASN A 458 -39.58 46.07 -9.44
N PRO A 459 -39.18 45.54 -10.62
CA PRO A 459 -37.80 45.38 -11.10
C PRO A 459 -37.33 46.50 -12.05
N ILE A 460 -36.10 46.37 -12.62
CA ILE A 460 -35.59 46.76 -13.98
C ILE A 460 -34.03 46.94 -13.92
N PRO A 461 -33.21 46.64 -14.96
CA PRO A 461 -33.28 45.65 -16.05
C PRO A 461 -32.00 44.79 -16.20
N THR A 462 -32.14 43.74 -17.00
CA THR A 462 -31.15 42.83 -17.57
C THR A 462 -29.95 43.51 -18.26
N GLY A 463 -28.74 43.10 -17.88
CA GLY A 463 -27.52 43.17 -18.69
C GLY A 463 -27.07 41.74 -19.03
N GLU A 464 -26.77 41.51 -20.31
CA GLU A 464 -26.47 40.23 -20.94
C GLU A 464 -25.39 39.41 -20.21
N LEU A 465 -25.73 38.17 -19.84
CA LEU A 465 -24.76 37.11 -19.56
C LEU A 465 -25.06 35.96 -20.54
N LEU A 466 -24.02 35.61 -21.30
CA LEU A 466 -23.99 34.47 -22.23
C LEU A 466 -24.41 33.18 -21.51
N PRO A 467 -25.12 32.24 -22.17
CA PRO A 467 -25.57 31.04 -21.51
C PRO A 467 -24.38 30.14 -21.15
N GLU A 468 -24.27 29.78 -19.87
CA GLU A 468 -23.38 28.75 -19.37
C GLU A 468 -23.65 27.41 -20.08
N GLU A 469 -22.60 26.76 -20.60
CA GLU A 469 -22.64 25.39 -21.11
C GLU A 469 -22.88 24.43 -19.93
N LYS A 470 -24.14 24.02 -19.74
CA LYS A 470 -24.47 22.94 -18.82
C LYS A 470 -24.00 21.61 -19.40
N THR A 471 -23.08 20.95 -18.69
CA THR A 471 -22.71 19.56 -18.98
C THR A 471 -23.65 18.59 -18.26
N PHE A 472 -23.70 17.35 -18.73
CA PHE A 472 -24.62 16.30 -18.29
C PHE A 472 -24.51 15.95 -16.78
N GLY A 473 -23.47 16.41 -16.07
CA GLY A 473 -23.13 15.98 -14.70
C GLY A 473 -23.56 16.88 -13.53
N ASP A 474 -24.22 18.02 -13.76
CA ASP A 474 -24.36 19.05 -12.71
C ASP A 474 -25.60 18.95 -11.77
N VAL A 475 -26.33 17.82 -11.69
CA VAL A 475 -27.53 17.74 -10.82
C VAL A 475 -27.64 16.39 -10.10
N GLY A 476 -27.92 16.44 -8.78
CA GLY A 476 -27.94 15.32 -7.83
C GLY A 476 -29.03 14.25 -8.03
N PRO A 477 -29.21 13.32 -7.06
CA PRO A 477 -29.86 12.03 -7.27
C PRO A 477 -31.32 12.16 -7.73
N ASP A 478 -31.61 11.44 -8.82
CA ASP A 478 -32.72 11.64 -9.75
C ASP A 478 -34.13 11.46 -9.15
N SER A 479 -35.04 12.37 -9.51
CA SER A 479 -36.48 12.13 -9.52
C SER A 479 -36.90 11.56 -10.89
N GLU A 480 -37.80 10.56 -10.90
CA GLU A 480 -38.23 9.73 -12.08
C GLU A 480 -38.66 10.49 -13.35
N GLY A 481 -38.83 11.82 -13.32
CA GLY A 481 -39.22 12.65 -14.48
C GLY A 481 -38.09 13.25 -15.32
N GLU A 482 -36.81 13.13 -14.92
CA GLU A 482 -35.69 13.81 -15.61
C GLU A 482 -35.03 13.01 -16.74
N LEU A 483 -35.04 11.67 -16.66
CA LEU A 483 -34.29 10.80 -17.56
C LEU A 483 -34.76 10.87 -19.03
N PRO A 484 -36.07 10.88 -19.35
CA PRO A 484 -36.53 11.03 -20.74
C PRO A 484 -36.06 12.35 -21.38
N ARG A 485 -36.00 13.44 -20.60
CA ARG A 485 -35.50 14.75 -21.08
C ARG A 485 -33.99 14.73 -21.34
N LYS A 486 -33.23 14.08 -20.45
CA LYS A 486 -31.77 13.89 -20.59
C LYS A 486 -31.45 13.05 -21.84
N LEU A 487 -32.19 11.95 -22.07
CA LEU A 487 -32.06 11.12 -23.26
C LEU A 487 -32.41 11.87 -24.55
N GLN A 488 -33.51 12.63 -24.56
CA GLN A 488 -33.88 13.46 -25.72
C GLN A 488 -32.82 14.50 -26.07
N TRP A 489 -32.23 15.16 -25.07
CA TRP A 489 -31.13 16.09 -25.27
C TRP A 489 -29.88 15.40 -25.85
N ALA A 490 -29.48 14.26 -25.28
CA ALA A 490 -28.33 13.49 -25.74
C ALA A 490 -28.49 12.98 -27.19
N ILE A 491 -29.66 12.42 -27.52
CA ILE A 491 -30.00 11.98 -28.88
C ILE A 491 -29.85 13.14 -29.87
N ARG A 492 -30.31 14.34 -29.50
CA ARG A 492 -30.21 15.53 -30.35
C ARG A 492 -28.76 15.95 -30.58
N GLN A 493 -27.95 16.00 -29.53
CA GLN A 493 -26.52 16.35 -29.63
C GLN A 493 -25.76 15.35 -30.52
N LEU A 494 -26.00 14.05 -30.35
CA LEU A 494 -25.37 13.00 -31.17
C LEU A 494 -25.79 13.10 -32.64
N GLN A 495 -27.05 13.42 -32.92
CA GLN A 495 -27.54 13.65 -34.28
C GLN A 495 -26.92 14.90 -34.93
N GLU A 496 -26.71 15.96 -34.16
CA GLU A 496 -26.06 17.20 -34.63
C GLU A 496 -24.57 16.94 -34.95
N SER A 497 -23.84 16.23 -34.08
CA SER A 497 -22.45 15.81 -34.32
C SER A 497 -22.29 14.84 -35.49
N ALA A 498 -23.23 13.90 -35.68
CA ALA A 498 -23.24 13.00 -36.84
C ALA A 498 -23.54 13.72 -38.17
N LYS A 499 -24.29 14.83 -38.13
CA LYS A 499 -24.51 15.70 -39.30
C LYS A 499 -23.27 16.53 -39.60
N ALA A 500 -22.61 17.09 -38.59
CA ALA A 500 -21.40 17.91 -38.76
C ALA A 500 -20.23 17.09 -39.35
N SER A 501 -20.01 15.86 -38.89
CA SER A 501 -18.98 14.95 -39.42
C SER A 501 -19.23 14.47 -40.86
N ARG A 502 -20.48 14.48 -41.32
CA ARG A 502 -20.83 14.21 -42.74
C ARG A 502 -20.59 15.41 -43.68
N HIS A 503 -20.42 16.62 -43.14
CA HIS A 503 -20.18 17.84 -43.92
C HIS A 503 -18.69 18.25 -43.95
N SER A 504 -17.80 17.53 -43.25
CA SER A 504 -16.35 17.79 -43.21
C SER A 504 -15.50 16.79 -44.01
N ASN A 505 -16.12 15.96 -44.86
CA ASN A 505 -15.44 15.01 -45.75
C ASN A 505 -15.61 15.41 -47.21
#